data_AF-T0UY60-F1
#
_entry.id   AF-T0UY60-F1
#
_cell.length_a   1.000
_cell.length_b   1.000
_cell.length_c   1.000
_cell.angle_alpha   90.00
_cell.angle_beta   90.00
_cell.angle_gamma   90.00
#
_symmetry.space_group_name_H-M   'P 1'
#
loop_
_entity.id
_entity.type
_entity.pdbx_description
1 polymer ?
#
loop_
_entity_poly.entity_id
_entity_poly.type
_entity_poly.pdbx_seq_one_letter_code
_entity_poly.pdbx_strand_id
1 'polypeptide(L)'
;MLKTLNLFPASHFWRNRVMAFGNPICCPAVTYNLEKLKNFYFDEEMKVSLDWYAWYKISEFKGRFIYVADKLMCHRIHEESETSKTIADNTRSKEDLYMYELFWPKWVAKGLMKQYVKSQKTNG
;
A
#
# COMPACT_ATOMS: atom_id res chain seq x y z
N MET A 1 10.01 8.05 -5.71
CA MET A 1 8.67 8.16 -5.11
C MET A 1 8.73 8.28 -3.60
N LEU A 2 9.15 7.26 -2.82
CA LEU A 2 9.09 7.30 -1.35
C LEU A 2 9.85 8.44 -0.65
N LYS A 3 10.92 8.99 -1.25
CA LYS A 3 11.61 10.19 -0.73
C LYS A 3 10.67 11.38 -0.51
N THR A 4 9.56 11.47 -1.25
CA THR A 4 8.60 12.57 -1.09
C THR A 4 7.81 12.48 0.21
N LEU A 5 7.72 11.31 0.87
CA LEU A 5 7.10 11.17 2.20
C LEU A 5 7.74 12.10 3.22
N ASN A 6 9.05 12.33 3.10
CA ASN A 6 9.81 13.18 4.02
C ASN A 6 9.54 14.69 3.85
N LEU A 7 8.82 15.12 2.81
CA LEU A 7 8.48 16.54 2.63
C LEU A 7 7.48 17.02 3.69
N PHE A 8 6.41 16.27 3.92
CA PHE A 8 5.41 16.57 4.94
C PHE A 8 5.02 15.31 5.72
N PRO A 9 5.96 14.71 6.47
CA PRO A 9 5.81 13.36 7.02
C PRO A 9 4.69 13.26 8.07
N ALA A 10 4.36 14.36 8.73
CA ALA A 10 3.29 14.43 9.74
C ALA A 10 1.89 14.70 9.13
N SER A 11 1.83 15.22 7.91
CA SER A 11 0.56 15.60 7.29
C SER A 11 -0.21 14.35 6.89
N HIS A 12 -1.41 14.20 7.43
CA HIS A 12 -2.34 13.12 7.04
C HIS A 12 -2.64 13.17 5.53
N PHE A 13 -3.01 14.35 5.04
CA PHE A 13 -3.27 14.58 3.62
C PHE A 13 -2.08 14.17 2.74
N TRP A 14 -0.86 14.55 3.12
CA TRP A 14 0.33 14.23 2.32
C TRP A 14 0.65 12.73 2.30
N ARG A 15 0.58 12.07 3.47
CA ARG A 15 0.75 10.61 3.58
C ARG A 15 -0.23 9.89 2.65
N ASN A 16 -1.49 10.30 2.66
CA ASN A 16 -2.53 9.70 1.82
C ASN A 16 -2.27 9.97 0.34
N ARG A 17 -1.80 11.16 -0.05
CA ARG A 17 -1.49 11.46 -1.46
C ARG A 17 -0.37 10.62 -2.04
N VAL A 18 0.65 10.28 -1.24
CA VAL A 18 1.71 9.38 -1.70
C VAL A 18 1.17 7.96 -1.90
N MET A 19 0.24 7.52 -1.06
CA MET A 19 -0.40 6.19 -1.16
C MET A 19 -1.62 6.16 -2.12
N ALA A 20 -2.07 7.31 -2.61
CA ALA A 20 -3.28 7.40 -3.43
C ALA A 20 -3.13 6.75 -4.81
N PHE A 21 -1.90 6.51 -5.26
CA PHE A 21 -1.61 5.96 -6.58
C PHE A 21 -1.21 4.47 -6.55
N GLY A 22 -1.16 3.84 -5.38
CA GLY A 22 -0.79 2.44 -5.21
C GLY A 22 -0.20 2.18 -3.82
N ASN A 23 0.36 1.00 -3.63
CA ASN A 23 1.09 0.63 -2.42
C ASN A 23 2.62 0.77 -2.61
N PRO A 24 3.21 1.96 -2.42
CA PRO A 24 4.63 2.16 -2.64
C PRO A 24 5.49 1.64 -1.48
N ILE A 25 4.89 1.33 -0.33
CA ILE A 25 5.57 0.92 0.89
C ILE A 25 5.58 -0.61 0.96
N CYS A 26 6.76 -1.21 0.79
CA CYS A 26 6.90 -2.66 0.87
C CYS A 26 6.92 -3.13 2.34
N CYS A 27 6.01 -4.05 2.69
CA CYS A 27 5.82 -4.55 4.04
C CYS A 27 7.08 -5.04 4.79
N PRO A 28 7.98 -5.84 4.19
CA PRO A 28 9.12 -6.35 4.95
C PRO A 28 10.11 -5.25 5.36
N ALA A 29 10.02 -4.05 4.78
CA ALA A 29 10.91 -2.92 5.05
C ALA A 29 10.30 -1.86 5.98
N VAL A 30 9.21 -2.17 6.66
CA VAL A 30 8.54 -1.22 7.55
C VAL A 30 8.79 -1.60 9.01
N THR A 31 9.08 -0.58 9.81
CA THR A 31 9.03 -0.67 11.27
C THR A 31 8.04 0.36 11.78
N TYR A 32 7.20 -0.02 12.73
CA TYR A 32 6.20 0.85 13.31
C TYR A 32 6.22 0.78 14.84
N ASN A 33 5.82 1.88 15.48
CA ASN A 33 5.86 2.02 16.92
C ASN A 33 4.55 1.50 17.54
N LEU A 34 4.62 0.37 18.25
CA LEU A 34 3.46 -0.28 18.88
C LEU A 34 2.81 0.56 20.00
N GLU A 35 3.59 1.35 20.73
CA GLU A 35 3.05 2.23 21.77
C GLU A 35 2.18 3.35 21.21
N LYS A 36 2.48 3.81 19.99
CA LYS A 36 1.70 4.82 19.27
C LYS A 36 0.54 4.22 18.49
N LEU A 37 0.67 2.97 18.06
CA LEU A 37 -0.35 2.23 17.30
C LEU A 37 -1.11 1.25 18.20
N LYS A 38 -1.56 1.72 19.37
CA LYS A 38 -2.39 0.91 20.26
C LYS A 38 -3.65 0.47 19.52
N ASN A 39 -3.95 -0.82 19.60
CA ASN A 39 -5.11 -1.46 18.95
C ASN A 39 -5.10 -1.45 17.42
N PHE A 40 -3.93 -1.23 16.78
CA PHE A 40 -3.79 -1.48 15.35
C PHE A 40 -3.62 -2.98 15.10
N TYR A 41 -4.39 -3.50 14.15
CA TYR A 41 -4.29 -4.86 13.64
C TYR A 41 -4.39 -4.83 12.12
N PHE A 42 -3.74 -5.79 11.47
CA PHE A 42 -3.94 -6.04 10.06
C PHE A 42 -5.35 -6.61 9.84
N ASP A 43 -5.98 -6.20 8.74
CA ASP A 43 -7.33 -6.63 8.41
C ASP A 43 -7.29 -7.96 7.65
N GLU A 44 -7.65 -9.05 8.33
CA GLU A 44 -7.60 -10.41 7.76
C GLU A 44 -8.59 -10.62 6.61
N GLU A 45 -9.55 -9.72 6.39
CA GLU A 45 -10.43 -9.75 5.22
C GLU A 45 -9.69 -9.35 3.92
N MET A 46 -8.59 -8.60 4.04
CA MET A 46 -7.76 -8.20 2.90
C MET A 46 -6.73 -9.28 2.57
N LYS A 47 -6.74 -9.78 1.33
CA LYS A 47 -5.81 -10.83 0.88
C LYS A 47 -4.61 -10.30 0.12
N VAL A 48 -4.82 -9.32 -0.75
CA VAL A 48 -3.81 -8.79 -1.68
C VAL A 48 -3.39 -7.37 -1.31
N SER A 49 -4.33 -6.55 -0.88
CA SER A 49 -4.10 -5.15 -0.48
C SER A 49 -3.90 -4.97 1.02
N LEU A 50 -3.63 -6.06 1.76
CA LEU A 50 -3.45 -6.09 3.21
C LEU A 50 -2.55 -4.95 3.72
N ASP A 51 -1.35 -4.84 3.14
CA ASP A 51 -0.36 -3.83 3.49
C ASP A 51 -0.85 -2.41 3.17
N TRP A 52 -1.46 -2.23 1.99
CA TRP A 52 -1.93 -0.92 1.55
C TRP A 52 -3.01 -0.39 2.49
N TYR A 53 -3.95 -1.27 2.86
CA TYR A 53 -5.00 -0.95 3.81
C TYR A 53 -4.44 -0.69 5.22
N ALA A 54 -3.46 -1.48 5.66
CA ALA A 54 -2.75 -1.24 6.91
C ALA A 54 -2.11 0.15 6.94
N TRP A 55 -1.42 0.58 5.88
CA TRP A 55 -0.81 1.91 5.82
C TRP A 55 -1.85 3.03 5.78
N TYR A 56 -2.97 2.82 5.10
CA TYR A 56 -4.12 3.74 5.15
C TYR A 56 -4.63 3.88 6.60
N LYS A 57 -4.90 2.77 7.29
CA LYS A 57 -5.36 2.79 8.68
C LYS A 57 -4.36 3.43 9.63
N ILE A 58 -3.07 3.17 9.46
CA ILE A 58 -2.00 3.78 10.26
C ILE A 58 -1.89 5.29 9.99
N SER A 59 -2.22 5.74 8.78
CA SER A 59 -2.18 7.17 8.45
C SER A 59 -3.16 8.02 9.25
N GLU A 60 -4.31 7.44 9.62
CA GLU A 60 -5.34 8.04 10.47
C GLU A 60 -4.82 8.34 11.89
N PHE A 61 -3.79 7.61 12.35
CA PHE A 61 -3.15 7.90 13.62
C PHE A 61 -2.27 9.16 13.52
N LYS A 62 -2.25 9.93 14.61
CA LYS A 62 -1.31 11.06 14.76
C LYS A 62 0.11 10.52 14.79
N GLY A 63 0.94 10.92 13.84
CA GLY A 63 2.29 10.39 13.70
C GLY A 63 3.02 10.93 12.49
N ARG A 64 4.10 10.25 12.11
CA ARG A 64 4.93 10.59 10.95
C ARG A 64 5.24 9.34 10.13
N PHE A 65 5.20 9.46 8.81
CA PHE A 65 5.73 8.45 7.90
C PHE A 65 7.09 8.94 7.43
N ILE A 66 8.15 8.20 7.76
CA ILE A 66 9.53 8.58 7.46
C ILE A 66 10.12 7.50 6.57
N TYR A 67 10.74 7.94 5.48
CA TYR A 67 11.47 7.07 4.57
C TYR A 67 12.98 7.25 4.77
N VAL A 68 13.68 6.14 5.03
CA VAL A 68 15.15 6.10 5.07
C VAL A 68 15.63 5.59 3.71
N ALA A 69 16.47 6.38 3.04
CA ALA A 69 16.92 6.07 1.68
C ALA A 69 18.07 5.04 1.63
N ASP A 70 18.63 4.71 2.79
CA ASP A 70 19.72 3.76 2.91
C ASP A 70 19.24 2.32 2.68
N LYS A 71 20.12 1.49 2.14
CA LYS A 71 19.85 0.07 1.92
C LYS A 71 20.04 -0.68 3.24
N LEU A 72 18.98 -0.72 4.07
CA LEU A 72 19.04 -1.31 5.42
C LEU A 72 18.60 -2.77 5.50
N MET A 73 18.05 -3.32 4.42
CA MET A 73 17.64 -4.72 4.36
C MET A 73 17.70 -5.29 2.95
N CYS A 74 17.81 -6.62 2.87
CA CYS A 74 17.65 -7.37 1.63
C CYS A 74 16.47 -8.34 1.80
N HIS A 75 15.52 -8.30 0.87
CA HIS A 75 14.43 -9.27 0.82
C HIS A 75 14.75 -10.34 -0.21
N ARG A 76 14.77 -11.60 0.19
CA ARG A 76 14.96 -12.75 -0.71
C ARG A 76 13.61 -13.18 -1.23
N ILE A 77 13.44 -13.15 -2.54
CA ILE A 77 12.28 -13.72 -3.24
C ILE A 77 12.65 -15.16 -3.61
N HIS A 78 11.79 -16.12 -3.28
CA HIS A 78 11.93 -17.52 -3.64
C HIS A 78 10.73 -17.93 -4.47
N GLU A 79 10.89 -18.76 -5.51
CA GLU A 79 9.80 -19.06 -6.46
C GLU A 79 8.59 -19.75 -5.81
N GLU A 80 8.81 -20.52 -4.74
CA GLU A 80 7.74 -21.13 -3.95
C GLU A 80 7.05 -20.16 -2.97
N SER A 81 7.42 -18.87 -2.95
CA SER A 81 6.74 -17.89 -2.10
C SER A 81 5.27 -17.73 -2.52
N GLU A 82 4.39 -17.54 -1.54
CA GLU A 82 2.93 -17.48 -1.73
C GLU A 82 2.47 -16.49 -2.82
N THR A 83 3.29 -15.49 -3.12
CA THR A 83 3.07 -14.47 -4.16
C THR A 83 2.82 -15.08 -5.55
N SER A 84 3.35 -16.27 -5.84
CA SER A 84 3.17 -16.98 -7.12
C SER A 84 1.83 -17.75 -7.21
N LYS A 85 1.15 -18.02 -6.09
CA LYS A 85 -0.05 -18.89 -6.04
C LYS A 85 -1.38 -18.13 -6.11
N THR A 86 -1.38 -16.80 -6.01
CA THR A 86 -2.62 -15.98 -5.91
C THR A 86 -2.83 -15.08 -7.13
N ILE A 87 -2.40 -15.52 -8.33
CA ILE A 87 -2.77 -14.90 -9.62
C ILE A 87 -3.83 -15.78 -10.29
N ALA A 88 -4.98 -15.94 -9.65
CA ALA A 88 -6.10 -16.68 -10.25
C ALA A 88 -7.45 -16.01 -10.01
N ASP A 89 -7.60 -15.18 -8.99
CA ASP A 89 -8.89 -14.61 -8.64
C ASP A 89 -8.95 -13.10 -8.84
N ASN A 90 -10.10 -12.67 -9.38
CA ASN A 90 -10.51 -11.27 -9.56
C ASN A 90 -10.56 -10.46 -8.24
N THR A 91 -10.20 -11.08 -7.11
CA THR A 91 -10.04 -10.50 -5.77
C THR A 91 -9.06 -9.33 -5.77
N ARG A 92 -7.91 -9.45 -6.44
CA ARG A 92 -6.93 -8.35 -6.52
C ARG A 92 -7.55 -7.09 -7.11
N SER A 93 -8.30 -7.22 -8.20
CA SER A 93 -8.95 -6.09 -8.85
C SER A 93 -10.00 -5.42 -7.98
N LYS A 94 -10.72 -6.20 -7.16
CA LYS A 94 -11.73 -5.67 -6.24
C LYS A 94 -11.09 -4.91 -5.08
N GLU A 95 -10.07 -5.49 -4.46
CA GLU A 95 -9.36 -4.86 -3.34
C GLU A 95 -8.59 -3.61 -3.80
N ASP A 96 -7.88 -3.65 -4.94
CA ASP A 96 -7.18 -2.49 -5.48
C ASP A 96 -8.16 -1.35 -5.80
N LEU A 97 -9.34 -1.67 -6.37
CA LEU A 97 -10.38 -0.66 -6.61
C LEU A 97 -10.92 -0.08 -5.32
N TYR A 98 -11.19 -0.92 -4.31
CA TYR A 98 -11.62 -0.47 -2.98
C TYR A 98 -10.60 0.51 -2.39
N MET A 99 -9.31 0.17 -2.45
CA MET A 99 -8.25 1.05 -2.00
C MET A 99 -8.24 2.39 -2.75
N TYR A 100 -8.37 2.38 -4.08
CA TYR A 100 -8.47 3.63 -4.85
C TYR A 100 -9.69 4.48 -4.46
N GLU A 101 -10.83 3.87 -4.16
CA GLU A 101 -12.04 4.58 -3.72
C GLU A 101 -11.90 5.22 -2.33
N LEU A 102 -10.97 4.73 -1.48
CA LEU A 102 -10.64 5.41 -0.21
C LEU A 102 -9.91 6.74 -0.43
N PHE A 103 -9.12 6.86 -1.49
CA PHE A 103 -8.30 8.06 -1.77
C PHE A 103 -8.93 9.01 -2.79
N TRP A 104 -9.82 8.51 -3.65
CA TRP A 104 -10.35 9.24 -4.79
C TRP A 104 -11.85 9.09 -4.95
N PRO A 105 -12.54 10.08 -5.56
CA PRO A 105 -13.90 9.90 -6.03
C PRO A 105 -14.01 8.70 -6.98
N LYS A 106 -15.14 7.98 -6.92
CA LYS A 106 -15.37 6.71 -7.65
C LYS A 106 -15.03 6.77 -9.15
N TRP A 107 -15.29 7.90 -9.81
CA TRP A 107 -15.00 8.04 -11.24
C TRP A 107 -13.49 8.11 -11.55
N VAL A 108 -12.70 8.77 -10.68
CA VAL A 108 -11.23 8.79 -10.77
C VAL A 108 -10.67 7.40 -10.47
N ALA A 109 -11.15 6.76 -9.38
CA ALA A 109 -10.71 5.44 -8.97
C ALA A 109 -10.90 4.40 -10.10
N LYS A 110 -12.07 4.41 -10.76
CA LYS A 110 -12.34 3.56 -11.94
C LYS A 110 -11.41 3.87 -13.11
N GLY A 111 -11.07 5.15 -13.34
CA GLY A 111 -10.12 5.56 -14.38
C GLY A 111 -8.71 5.02 -14.12
N LEU A 112 -8.21 5.20 -12.89
CA LEU A 112 -6.91 4.67 -12.45
C LEU A 112 -6.86 3.14 -12.56
N MET A 113 -7.93 2.47 -12.11
CA MET A 113 -8.02 1.01 -12.16
C MET A 113 -7.95 0.47 -13.59
N LYS A 114 -8.63 1.11 -14.56
CA LYS A 114 -8.53 0.71 -15.98
C LYS A 114 -7.10 0.76 -16.49
N GLN A 115 -6.35 1.81 -16.15
CA GLN A 115 -4.96 1.95 -16.57
C GLN A 115 -4.05 0.93 -15.89
N TYR A 116 -4.26 0.67 -14.60
CA TYR A 116 -3.52 -0.31 -13.84
C TYR A 116 -3.74 -1.75 -14.36
N VAL A 117 -5.00 -2.14 -14.63
CA VAL A 117 -5.32 -3.44 -15.26
C VAL A 117 -4.68 -3.58 -16.63
N LYS A 118 -4.65 -2.50 -17.42
CA LYS A 118 -3.95 -2.51 -18.72
C LYS A 118 -2.46 -2.76 -18.55
N SER A 119 -1.83 -2.14 -17.55
CA SER A 119 -0.40 -2.35 -17.22
C SER A 119 -0.11 -3.78 -16.77
N GLN A 120 -1.01 -4.41 -16.01
CA GLN A 120 -0.82 -5.81 -15.59
C GLN A 120 -0.80 -6.77 -16.79
N LYS A 121 -1.64 -6.53 -17.82
CA LYS A 121 -1.65 -7.32 -19.05
C LYS A 121 -0.39 -7.19 -19.90
N THR A 122 0.40 -6.13 -19.69
CA THR A 122 1.65 -5.90 -20.43
C THR A 122 2.87 -6.49 -19.72
N ASN A 123 2.71 -6.92 -18.46
CA ASN A 123 3.72 -7.62 -17.68
C ASN A 123 3.57 -9.15 -17.76
N GLY A 124 2.80 -9.64 -18.75
CA GLY A 124 2.64 -11.06 -19.07
C GLY A 124 3.25 -11.39 -20.42
#